data_AF-A0A521W7B6-F1
#
_entry.id   AF-A0A521W7B6-F1
#
_cell.length_a   1.000
_cell.length_b   1.000
_cell.length_c   1.000
_cell.angle_alpha   90.00
_cell.angle_beta   90.00
_cell.angle_gamma   90.00
#
_symmetry.space_group_name_H-M   'P 1'
#
loop_
_entity.id
_entity.type
_entity.pdbx_description
1 polymer ?
#
loop_
_entity_poly.entity_id
_entity_poly.type
_entity_poly.pdbx_seq_one_letter_code
_entity_poly.pdbx_strand_id
1 'polypeptide(L)'
;MFLVLMGLTIYFALGVVLTAVMYHQLAKRSQTRVVRFTAVTAVAIVLWAVPYGDHMLGKLEFNALCRNKSGLQVNRVVRDVEGFQGQALFASGDLLKEWGYKFSEVPLPNGLVIRYTLGENGEVSEERNVKATARYRISLTETNLDDQISRTEYSILDLTQDELLATYVTFGHSGGWFQRQLSAMHAYRNWCPKEQFSITAFMRNVLVPRKS
;
A
#
# COMPACT_ATOMS: atom_id res chain seq x y z
N MET A 1 -15.39 -2.94 16.91
CA MET A 1 -14.74 -3.15 18.22
C MET A 1 -15.33 -4.34 18.99
N PHE A 2 -16.65 -4.41 19.22
CA PHE A 2 -17.30 -5.52 19.95
C PHE A 2 -17.05 -6.92 19.36
N LEU A 3 -17.13 -7.10 18.04
CA LEU A 3 -16.87 -8.39 17.38
C LEU A 3 -15.41 -8.85 17.52
N VAL A 4 -14.47 -7.92 17.59
CA VAL A 4 -13.03 -8.21 17.78
C VAL A 4 -12.77 -8.70 19.20
N LEU A 5 -13.37 -8.03 20.19
CA LEU A 5 -13.27 -8.45 21.59
C LEU A 5 -13.92 -9.84 21.79
N MET A 6 -15.05 -10.13 21.15
CA MET A 6 -15.66 -11.46 21.18
C MET A 6 -14.76 -12.54 20.55
N GLY A 7 -14.11 -12.26 19.41
CA GLY A 7 -13.20 -13.22 18.78
C GLY A 7 -12.01 -13.58 19.67
N LEU A 8 -11.40 -12.57 20.30
CA LEU A 8 -10.28 -12.76 21.23
C LEU A 8 -10.69 -13.50 22.51
N THR A 9 -11.86 -13.20 23.06
CA THR A 9 -12.35 -13.91 24.26
C THR A 9 -12.69 -15.36 23.96
N ILE A 10 -13.30 -15.65 22.80
CA ILE A 10 -13.55 -17.03 22.35
C ILE A 10 -12.24 -17.79 22.15
N TYR A 11 -11.25 -17.17 21.50
CA TYR A 11 -9.93 -17.78 21.30
C TYR A 11 -9.25 -18.12 22.64
N PHE A 12 -9.23 -17.17 23.57
CA PHE A 12 -8.65 -17.37 24.89
C PHE A 12 -9.40 -18.45 25.68
N ALA A 13 -10.74 -18.43 25.67
CA ALA A 13 -11.57 -19.43 26.32
C ALA A 13 -11.33 -20.84 25.76
N LEU A 14 -11.25 -20.99 24.43
CA LEU A 14 -10.89 -22.26 23.79
C LEU A 14 -9.52 -22.76 24.23
N GLY A 15 -8.52 -21.86 24.30
CA GLY A 15 -7.20 -22.20 24.79
C GLY A 15 -7.19 -22.70 26.24
N VAL A 16 -7.93 -22.04 27.12
CA VAL A 16 -8.11 -22.47 28.52
C VAL A 16 -8.84 -23.82 28.60
N VAL A 17 -9.89 -24.03 27.82
CA VAL A 17 -10.64 -25.29 27.81
C VAL A 17 -9.78 -26.44 27.30
N LEU A 18 -9.06 -26.25 26.19
CA LEU A 18 -8.17 -27.27 25.61
C LEU A 18 -7.04 -27.65 26.57
N THR A 19 -6.40 -26.67 27.20
CA THR A 19 -5.35 -26.92 28.21
C THR A 19 -5.91 -27.65 29.44
N ALA A 20 -7.09 -27.28 29.93
CA ALA A 20 -7.75 -27.94 31.06
C ALA A 20 -8.18 -29.39 30.74
N VAL A 21 -8.79 -29.62 29.57
CA VAL A 21 -9.19 -30.96 29.11
C VAL A 21 -7.97 -31.87 28.95
N MET A 22 -6.91 -31.38 28.32
CA MET A 22 -5.68 -32.14 28.15
C MET A 22 -5.00 -32.44 29.49
N TYR A 23 -4.92 -31.45 30.40
CA TYR A 23 -4.40 -31.66 31.75
C TYR A 23 -5.21 -32.73 32.50
N HIS A 24 -6.55 -32.68 32.42
CA HIS A 24 -7.43 -33.67 33.04
C HIS A 24 -7.26 -35.07 32.45
N GLN A 25 -7.16 -35.21 31.13
CA GLN A 25 -6.93 -36.50 30.47
C GLN A 25 -5.56 -37.11 30.83
N LEU A 26 -4.51 -36.28 30.87
CA LEU A 26 -3.17 -36.72 31.28
C LEU A 26 -3.09 -37.02 32.77
N ALA A 27 -3.88 -36.32 33.59
CA ALA A 27 -4.03 -36.63 35.01
C ALA A 27 -4.66 -38.01 35.25
N LYS A 28 -5.69 -38.35 34.46
CA LYS A 28 -6.39 -39.64 34.52
C LYS A 28 -5.53 -40.82 34.05
N ARG A 29 -4.61 -40.60 33.11
CA ARG A 29 -3.72 -41.64 32.56
C ARG A 29 -2.49 -41.96 33.42
N SER A 30 -2.42 -41.49 34.67
CA SER A 30 -1.27 -41.69 35.58
C SER A 30 0.10 -41.33 34.96
N GLN A 31 0.12 -40.37 34.02
CA GLN A 31 1.37 -39.95 33.39
C GLN A 31 2.23 -39.18 34.40
N THR A 32 3.56 -39.30 34.27
CA THR A 32 4.52 -38.61 35.15
C THR A 32 4.32 -37.10 35.07
N ARG A 33 4.62 -36.38 36.18
CA ARG A 33 4.49 -34.91 36.23
C ARG A 33 5.21 -34.22 35.08
N VAL A 34 6.36 -34.77 34.67
CA VAL A 34 7.14 -34.25 33.55
C VAL A 34 6.32 -34.26 32.27
N VAL A 35 5.68 -35.38 31.91
CA VAL A 35 4.90 -35.47 30.66
C VAL A 35 3.67 -34.57 30.68
N ARG A 36 3.02 -34.41 31.84
CA ARG A 36 1.91 -33.46 32.02
C ARG A 36 2.36 -32.02 31.78
N PHE A 37 3.49 -31.64 32.38
CA PHE A 37 4.05 -30.30 32.23
C PHE A 37 4.45 -30.03 30.78
N THR A 38 5.20 -30.94 30.15
CA THR A 38 5.62 -30.76 28.75
C THR A 38 4.44 -30.66 27.80
N ALA A 39 3.38 -31.44 27.99
CA ALA A 39 2.20 -31.37 27.14
C ALA A 39 1.48 -30.02 27.29
N VAL A 40 1.22 -29.58 28.53
CA VAL A 40 0.58 -28.27 28.80
C VAL A 40 1.40 -27.13 28.23
N THR A 41 2.72 -27.15 28.45
CA THR A 41 3.63 -26.14 27.88
C THR A 41 3.61 -26.16 26.35
N ALA A 42 3.59 -27.33 25.71
CA ALA A 42 3.51 -27.43 24.25
C ALA A 42 2.21 -26.82 23.71
N VAL A 43 1.06 -27.08 24.33
CA VAL A 43 -0.22 -26.46 23.93
C VAL A 43 -0.20 -24.95 24.14
N ALA A 44 0.35 -24.47 25.25
CA ALA A 44 0.50 -23.04 25.49
C ALA A 44 1.38 -22.36 24.42
N ILE A 45 2.48 -22.99 24.03
CA ILE A 45 3.36 -22.50 22.94
C ILE A 45 2.60 -22.46 21.61
N VAL A 46 1.86 -23.51 21.26
CA VAL A 46 1.08 -23.54 20.01
C VAL A 46 0.03 -22.44 20.00
N LEU A 47 -0.74 -22.29 21.08
CA LEU A 47 -1.74 -21.22 21.21
C LEU A 47 -1.11 -19.83 21.19
N TRP A 48 0.12 -19.68 21.68
CA TRP A 48 0.84 -18.41 21.58
C TRP A 48 1.39 -18.15 20.17
N ALA A 49 1.78 -19.19 19.43
CA ALA A 49 2.36 -19.07 18.10
C ALA A 49 1.32 -18.86 16.98
N VAL A 50 0.12 -19.44 17.10
CA VAL A 50 -0.95 -19.35 16.08
C VAL A 50 -1.29 -17.90 15.68
N PRO A 51 -1.42 -16.92 16.60
CA PRO A 51 -1.68 -15.52 16.25
C PRO A 51 -0.58 -14.84 15.43
N TYR A 52 0.63 -15.42 15.37
CA TYR A 52 1.77 -14.88 14.63
C TYR A 52 2.12 -15.70 13.38
N GLY A 53 1.55 -16.89 13.22
CA GLY A 53 1.86 -17.77 12.10
C GLY A 53 1.48 -17.15 10.75
N ASP A 54 0.31 -16.54 10.66
CA ASP A 54 -0.16 -15.85 9.46
C ASP A 54 0.68 -14.60 9.14
N HIS A 55 1.12 -13.86 10.17
CA HIS A 55 2.04 -12.73 9.99
C HIS A 55 3.36 -13.18 9.37
N MET A 56 3.92 -14.30 9.81
CA MET A 56 5.18 -14.82 9.27
C MET A 56 5.04 -15.21 7.81
N LEU A 57 3.97 -15.94 7.46
CA LEU A 57 3.71 -16.34 6.07
C LEU A 57 3.47 -15.13 5.17
N GLY A 58 2.62 -14.18 5.58
CA GLY A 58 2.37 -12.94 4.86
C GLY A 58 3.64 -12.11 4.66
N LYS A 59 4.52 -12.07 5.66
CA LYS A 59 5.81 -11.37 5.56
C LYS A 59 6.76 -12.03 4.56
N LEU A 60 6.76 -13.35 4.44
CA LEU A 60 7.56 -14.06 3.44
C LEU A 60 7.09 -13.74 2.02
N GLU A 61 5.78 -13.78 1.79
CA GLU A 61 5.17 -13.41 0.51
C GLU A 61 5.44 -11.95 0.17
N PHE A 62 5.18 -11.04 1.12
CA PHE A 62 5.50 -9.62 0.98
C PHE A 62 6.97 -9.37 0.60
N ASN A 63 7.91 -10.03 1.27
CA ASN A 63 9.33 -9.92 0.94
C ASN A 63 9.67 -10.48 -0.44
N ALA A 64 8.97 -11.51 -0.91
CA ALA A 64 9.13 -12.04 -2.26
C ALA A 64 8.58 -11.05 -3.30
N LEU A 65 7.42 -10.45 -3.06
CA LEU A 65 6.82 -9.42 -3.91
C LEU A 65 7.72 -8.17 -3.99
N CYS A 66 8.24 -7.69 -2.85
CA CYS A 66 9.16 -6.56 -2.84
C CYS A 66 10.43 -6.87 -3.65
N ARG A 67 11.00 -8.07 -3.52
CA ARG A 67 12.23 -8.43 -4.28
C ARG A 67 12.01 -8.63 -5.77
N ASN A 68 10.87 -9.19 -6.17
CA ASN A 68 10.67 -9.67 -7.53
C ASN A 68 9.78 -8.77 -8.40
N LYS A 69 8.90 -7.98 -7.78
CA LYS A 69 7.85 -7.23 -8.48
C LYS A 69 7.78 -5.75 -8.11
N SER A 70 8.48 -5.31 -7.07
CA SER A 70 8.52 -3.89 -6.73
C SER A 70 9.66 -3.19 -7.46
N GLY A 71 9.54 -1.88 -7.58
CA GLY A 71 10.56 -1.04 -8.18
C GLY A 71 10.04 -0.22 -9.35
N LEU A 72 10.96 0.58 -9.89
CA LEU A 72 10.74 1.47 -11.01
C LEU A 72 11.05 0.77 -12.33
N GLN A 73 10.11 0.81 -13.26
CA GLN A 73 10.31 0.42 -14.65
C GLN A 73 10.06 1.64 -15.54
N VAL A 74 11.10 2.10 -16.23
CA VAL A 74 11.01 3.18 -17.20
C VAL A 74 11.19 2.59 -18.60
N ASN A 75 10.11 2.61 -19.39
CA ASN A 75 10.14 2.14 -20.77
C ASN A 75 10.65 3.24 -21.70
N ARG A 76 10.20 4.48 -21.47
CA ARG A 76 10.59 5.64 -22.28
C ARG A 76 10.57 6.92 -21.46
N VAL A 77 11.58 7.76 -21.69
CA VAL A 77 11.65 9.13 -21.16
C VAL A 77 11.26 10.10 -22.26
N VAL A 78 10.44 11.09 -21.92
CA VAL A 78 9.97 12.14 -22.83
C VAL A 78 10.44 13.50 -22.33
N ARG A 79 10.82 14.37 -23.26
CA ARG A 79 11.34 15.71 -22.97
C ARG A 79 10.39 16.79 -23.46
N ASP A 80 10.61 18.00 -22.97
CA ASP A 80 9.87 19.20 -23.32
C ASP A 80 8.37 19.08 -23.03
N VAL A 81 8.05 18.42 -21.92
CA VAL A 81 6.68 18.24 -21.47
C VAL A 81 6.17 19.53 -20.84
N GLU A 82 5.06 20.06 -21.36
CA GLU A 82 4.46 21.29 -20.84
C GLU A 82 3.46 21.04 -19.69
N GLY A 83 2.82 19.87 -19.68
CA GLY A 83 1.84 19.53 -18.66
C GLY A 83 1.38 18.09 -18.72
N PHE A 84 0.59 17.70 -17.73
CA PHE A 84 0.09 16.33 -17.55
C PHE A 84 -1.32 16.33 -16.95
N GLN A 85 -2.03 15.23 -17.14
CA GLN A 85 -3.28 14.92 -16.45
C GLN A 85 -2.98 14.05 -15.23
N GLY A 86 -3.60 14.31 -14.09
CA GLY A 86 -3.40 13.52 -12.87
C GLY A 86 -4.58 13.59 -11.90
N GLN A 87 -4.59 12.69 -10.92
CA GLN A 87 -5.54 12.79 -9.80
C GLN A 87 -5.28 14.07 -8.99
N ALA A 88 -6.27 14.55 -8.24
CA ALA A 88 -6.19 15.81 -7.49
C ALA A 88 -4.95 15.92 -6.57
N LEU A 89 -4.44 14.78 -6.07
CA LEU A 89 -3.24 14.71 -5.24
C LEU A 89 -1.93 15.07 -5.98
N PHE A 90 -1.91 14.99 -7.32
CA PHE A 90 -0.71 15.21 -8.15
C PHE A 90 -0.80 16.46 -9.01
N ALA A 91 -1.97 17.09 -9.11
CA ALA A 91 -2.27 18.14 -10.07
C ALA A 91 -2.78 19.40 -9.35
N SER A 92 -2.05 19.83 -8.32
CA SER A 92 -2.29 21.11 -7.63
C SER A 92 -1.35 22.20 -8.14
N GLY A 93 -1.78 23.46 -8.01
CA GLY A 93 -1.02 24.63 -8.44
C GLY A 93 0.39 24.73 -7.85
N ASP A 94 0.55 24.41 -6.57
CA ASP A 94 1.85 24.51 -5.89
C ASP A 94 2.86 23.51 -6.44
N LEU A 95 2.40 22.31 -6.83
CA LEU A 95 3.27 21.27 -7.40
C LEU A 95 3.77 21.65 -8.80
N LEU A 96 3.03 22.47 -9.55
CA LEU A 96 3.48 22.96 -10.87
C LEU A 96 4.78 23.76 -10.75
N LYS A 97 4.87 24.63 -9.73
CA LYS A 97 6.07 25.44 -9.46
C LYS A 97 7.24 24.56 -9.05
N GLU A 98 7.01 23.61 -8.15
CA GLU A 98 8.06 22.72 -7.65
C GLU A 98 8.60 21.81 -8.76
N TRP A 99 7.72 21.33 -9.65
CA TRP A 99 8.07 20.32 -10.63
C TRP A 99 8.46 20.89 -12.00
N GLY A 100 8.11 22.16 -12.27
CA GLY A 100 8.51 22.90 -13.46
C GLY A 100 7.59 22.72 -14.67
N TYR A 101 6.32 22.35 -14.47
CA TYR A 101 5.34 22.21 -15.55
C TYR A 101 4.48 23.48 -15.69
N LYS A 102 4.06 23.78 -16.92
CA LYS A 102 3.19 24.93 -17.21
C LYS A 102 1.76 24.70 -16.78
N PHE A 103 1.26 23.46 -16.86
CA PHE A 103 -0.11 23.16 -16.47
C PHE A 103 -0.29 21.73 -15.96
N SER A 104 -1.34 21.51 -15.17
CA SER A 104 -1.82 20.18 -14.77
C SER A 104 -3.33 20.08 -14.85
N GLU A 105 -3.85 18.92 -15.23
CA GLU A 105 -5.28 18.69 -15.44
C GLU A 105 -5.82 17.61 -14.50
N VAL A 106 -6.90 17.92 -13.79
CA VAL A 106 -7.65 16.96 -12.96
C VAL A 106 -8.91 16.51 -13.70
N PRO A 107 -9.07 15.22 -14.03
CA PRO A 107 -10.28 14.72 -14.66
C PRO A 107 -11.52 14.89 -13.78
N LEU A 108 -12.62 15.32 -14.38
CA LEU A 108 -13.95 15.35 -13.79
C LEU A 108 -14.81 14.19 -14.33
N PRO A 109 -15.84 13.74 -13.58
CA PRO A 109 -16.72 12.65 -14.01
C PRO A 109 -17.48 12.92 -15.33
N ASN A 110 -17.64 14.18 -15.72
CA ASN A 110 -18.34 14.60 -16.94
C ASN A 110 -17.43 14.57 -18.19
N GLY A 111 -16.19 14.06 -18.08
CA GLY A 111 -15.23 14.01 -19.18
C GLY A 111 -14.49 15.33 -19.45
N LEU A 112 -14.80 16.39 -18.71
CA LEU A 112 -14.05 17.64 -18.70
C LEU A 112 -12.93 17.60 -17.65
N VAL A 113 -12.13 18.64 -17.57
CA VAL A 113 -11.06 18.75 -16.57
C VAL A 113 -11.11 20.08 -15.81
N ILE A 114 -10.50 20.09 -14.63
CA ILE A 114 -10.01 21.31 -13.98
C ILE A 114 -8.55 21.46 -14.40
N ARG A 115 -8.19 22.59 -15.02
CA ARG A 115 -6.82 22.89 -15.42
C ARG A 115 -6.24 23.94 -14.48
N TYR A 116 -5.08 23.63 -13.92
CA TYR A 116 -4.23 24.58 -13.24
C TYR A 116 -3.13 25.02 -14.21
N THR A 117 -2.94 26.33 -14.38
CA THR A 117 -1.92 26.89 -15.27
C THR A 117 -1.01 27.82 -14.49
N LEU A 118 0.30 27.68 -14.70
CA LEU A 118 1.33 28.54 -14.12
C LEU A 118 1.59 29.70 -15.09
N GLY A 119 1.24 30.92 -14.68
CA GLY A 119 1.52 32.14 -15.42
C GLY A 119 3.00 32.55 -15.35
N GLU A 120 3.44 33.45 -16.23
CA GLU A 120 4.82 33.96 -16.27
C GLU A 120 5.21 34.73 -15.01
N ASN A 121 4.24 35.33 -14.33
CA ASN A 121 4.39 35.98 -13.03
C ASN A 121 4.49 35.00 -11.85
N GLY A 122 4.41 33.68 -12.13
CA GLY A 122 4.39 32.65 -11.11
C GLY A 122 3.06 32.54 -10.36
N GLU A 123 1.99 33.20 -10.80
CA GLU A 123 0.65 32.98 -10.26
C GLU A 123 0.03 31.73 -10.89
N VAL A 124 -0.80 31.02 -10.11
CA VAL A 124 -1.54 29.87 -10.62
C VAL A 124 -2.98 30.29 -10.89
N SER A 125 -3.43 30.11 -12.12
CA SER A 125 -4.84 30.22 -12.47
C SER A 125 -5.52 28.85 -12.48
N GLU A 126 -6.81 28.83 -12.14
CA GLU A 126 -7.65 27.64 -12.19
C GLU A 126 -8.78 27.85 -13.21
N GLU A 127 -8.89 26.93 -14.15
CA GLU A 127 -9.97 26.88 -15.13
C GLU A 127 -10.76 25.59 -14.93
N ARG A 128 -12.09 25.67 -14.85
CA ARG A 128 -12.97 24.50 -14.66
C ARG A 128 -13.77 24.18 -15.91
N ASN A 129 -14.13 22.92 -16.07
CA ASN A 129 -14.98 22.43 -17.16
C ASN A 129 -14.39 22.71 -18.56
N VAL A 130 -13.07 22.56 -18.71
CA VAL A 130 -12.40 22.70 -19.99
C VAL A 130 -12.12 21.34 -20.62
N LYS A 131 -11.89 21.30 -21.94
CA LYS A 131 -11.45 20.08 -22.62
C LYS A 131 -10.01 19.78 -22.25
N ALA A 132 -9.71 18.51 -21.96
CA ALA A 132 -8.36 18.04 -21.72
C ALA A 132 -7.45 18.32 -22.93
N THR A 133 -6.26 18.83 -22.67
CA THR A 133 -5.19 19.02 -23.68
C THR A 133 -3.91 18.30 -23.31
N ALA A 134 -3.79 17.79 -22.07
CA ALA A 134 -2.63 17.04 -21.65
C ALA A 134 -2.45 15.76 -22.49
N ARG A 135 -1.23 15.57 -23.00
CA ARG A 135 -0.85 14.33 -23.71
C ARG A 135 -0.55 13.18 -22.75
N TYR A 136 -0.03 13.48 -21.56
CA TYR A 136 0.40 12.46 -20.61
C TYR A 136 -0.56 12.36 -19.43
N ARG A 137 -0.75 11.17 -18.89
CA ARG A 137 -1.55 10.91 -17.69
C ARG A 137 -0.73 10.21 -16.63
N ILE A 138 -0.85 10.70 -15.39
CA ILE A 138 -0.37 10.05 -14.18
C ILE A 138 -1.56 9.38 -13.49
N SER A 139 -1.40 8.11 -13.16
CA SER A 139 -2.41 7.36 -12.43
C SER A 139 -1.80 6.75 -11.17
N LEU A 140 -2.56 6.80 -10.07
CA LEU A 140 -2.31 6.01 -8.88
C LEU A 140 -3.39 4.93 -8.81
N THR A 141 -2.96 3.67 -8.76
CA THR A 141 -3.85 2.53 -8.58
C THR A 141 -3.46 1.82 -7.30
N GLU A 142 -4.42 1.71 -6.38
CA GLU A 142 -4.28 0.92 -5.17
C GLU A 142 -5.18 -0.32 -5.28
N THR A 143 -4.62 -1.49 -4.98
CA THR A 143 -5.34 -2.75 -5.05
C THR A 143 -4.95 -3.62 -3.88
N ASN A 144 -5.93 -4.17 -3.16
CA ASN A 144 -5.64 -5.18 -2.16
C ASN A 144 -5.46 -6.53 -2.87
N LEU A 145 -4.31 -7.16 -2.70
CA LEU A 145 -4.07 -8.51 -3.22
C LEU A 145 -4.75 -9.54 -2.32
N ASP A 146 -4.70 -9.30 -1.01
CA ASP A 146 -5.39 -10.05 0.02
C ASP A 146 -5.60 -9.16 1.28
N ASP A 147 -5.99 -9.76 2.40
CA ASP A 147 -6.23 -9.08 3.67
C ASP A 147 -4.96 -8.50 4.33
N GLN A 148 -3.79 -9.02 3.97
CA GLN A 148 -2.47 -8.70 4.52
C GLN A 148 -1.66 -7.78 3.59
N ILE A 149 -1.86 -7.86 2.28
CA ILE A 149 -0.99 -7.27 1.26
C ILE A 149 -1.79 -6.35 0.34
N SER A 150 -1.34 -5.09 0.25
CA SER A 150 -1.81 -4.12 -0.74
C SER A 150 -0.72 -3.83 -1.76
N ARG A 151 -1.11 -3.63 -3.02
CA ARG A 151 -0.27 -3.13 -4.11
C ARG A 151 -0.63 -1.68 -4.38
N THR A 152 0.39 -0.85 -4.50
CA THR A 152 0.28 0.55 -4.94
C THR A 152 1.11 0.72 -6.20
N GLU A 153 0.49 1.23 -7.26
CA GLU A 153 1.11 1.42 -8.55
C GLU A 153 0.94 2.86 -9.03
N TYR A 154 2.06 3.49 -9.37
CA TYR A 154 2.10 4.78 -10.04
C TYR A 154 2.47 4.54 -11.50
N SER A 155 1.66 5.01 -12.44
CA SER A 155 1.92 4.85 -13.87
C SER A 155 1.87 6.18 -14.60
N ILE A 156 2.69 6.29 -15.64
CA ILE A 156 2.71 7.42 -16.58
C ILE A 156 2.41 6.88 -17.98
N LEU A 157 1.34 7.38 -18.58
CA LEU A 157 0.82 6.96 -19.88
C LEU A 157 0.87 8.11 -20.89
N ASP A 158 1.19 7.81 -22.14
CA ASP A 158 0.99 8.70 -23.29
C ASP A 158 -0.40 8.44 -23.89
N LEU A 159 -1.33 9.37 -23.72
CA LEU A 159 -2.72 9.25 -24.15
C LEU A 159 -2.89 9.29 -25.67
N THR A 160 -1.91 9.81 -26.41
CA THR A 160 -1.99 9.88 -27.88
C THR A 160 -1.61 8.56 -28.52
N GLN A 161 -0.67 7.84 -27.90
CA GLN A 161 -0.12 6.57 -28.41
C GLN A 161 -0.62 5.34 -27.63
N ASP A 162 -1.36 5.57 -26.54
CA ASP A 162 -1.76 4.55 -25.56
C ASP A 162 -0.56 3.72 -25.05
N GLU A 163 0.56 4.41 -24.81
CA GLU A 163 1.85 3.80 -24.44
C GLU A 163 2.17 4.03 -22.96
N LEU A 164 2.53 2.97 -22.24
CA LEU A 164 3.03 3.05 -20.87
C LEU A 164 4.49 3.50 -20.87
N LEU A 165 4.74 4.73 -20.41
CA LEU A 165 6.07 5.33 -20.36
C LEU A 165 6.87 4.84 -19.16
N ALA A 166 6.23 4.75 -17.99
CA ALA A 166 6.84 4.24 -16.78
C ALA A 166 5.81 3.72 -15.79
N THR A 167 6.23 2.78 -14.94
CA THR A 167 5.47 2.33 -13.78
C THR A 167 6.39 2.22 -12.57
N TYR A 168 5.86 2.52 -11.39
CA TYR A 168 6.49 2.22 -10.12
C TYR A 168 5.50 1.44 -9.27
N VAL A 169 5.90 0.24 -8.88
CA VAL A 169 5.08 -0.66 -8.06
C VAL A 169 5.72 -0.80 -6.69
N THR A 170 4.91 -0.67 -5.65
CA THR A 170 5.30 -0.99 -4.28
C THR A 170 4.19 -1.78 -3.60
N PHE A 171 4.55 -2.49 -2.53
CA PHE A 171 3.63 -3.29 -1.74
C PHE A 171 3.63 -2.78 -0.30
N GLY A 172 2.47 -2.91 0.35
CA GLY A 172 2.26 -2.67 1.76
C GLY A 172 1.81 -3.95 2.45
N HIS A 173 2.31 -4.20 3.65
CA HIS A 173 1.92 -5.31 4.51
C HIS A 173 1.28 -4.78 5.79
N SER A 174 0.03 -5.18 6.05
CA SER A 174 -0.78 -4.75 7.19
C SER A 174 -0.62 -5.61 8.44
N GLY A 175 0.23 -6.65 8.39
CA GLY A 175 0.47 -7.56 9.51
C GLY A 175 -0.56 -8.70 9.59
N GLY A 176 -0.37 -9.60 10.56
CA GLY A 176 -1.28 -10.75 10.75
C GLY A 176 -2.62 -10.34 11.36
N TRP A 177 -3.61 -11.24 11.39
CA TRP A 177 -4.96 -10.97 11.90
C TRP A 177 -4.95 -10.42 13.34
N PHE A 178 -4.09 -10.97 14.20
CA PHE A 178 -3.97 -10.53 15.58
C PHE A 178 -3.35 -9.14 15.68
N GLN A 179 -2.28 -8.89 14.90
CA GLN A 179 -1.70 -7.56 14.79
C GLN A 179 -2.70 -6.55 14.25
N ARG A 180 -3.49 -6.89 13.21
CA ARG A 180 -4.52 -6.02 12.64
C ARG A 180 -5.62 -5.67 13.65
N GLN A 181 -5.99 -6.63 14.49
CA GLN A 181 -6.98 -6.41 15.54
C GLN A 181 -6.47 -5.46 16.63
N LEU A 182 -5.19 -5.57 17.00
CA LEU A 182 -4.54 -4.63 17.94
C LEU A 182 -4.26 -3.27 17.27
N SER A 183 -3.89 -3.28 15.99
CA SER A 183 -3.53 -2.09 15.20
C SER A 183 -4.72 -1.28 14.74
N ALA A 184 -5.96 -1.71 15.00
CA ALA A 184 -7.14 -0.83 14.88
C ALA A 184 -6.98 0.45 15.73
N MET A 185 -6.10 0.42 16.75
CA MET A 185 -5.68 1.61 17.49
C MET A 185 -4.51 2.37 16.83
N HIS A 186 -3.62 1.71 16.09
CA HIS A 186 -2.41 2.30 15.47
C HIS A 186 -2.20 1.66 14.08
N ALA A 187 -2.62 2.34 13.00
CA ALA A 187 -2.55 1.82 11.62
C ALA A 187 -1.12 1.43 11.21
N TYR A 188 -0.76 0.16 11.40
CA TYR A 188 0.57 -0.36 11.10
C TYR A 188 0.59 -0.92 9.67
N ARG A 189 1.24 -0.21 8.74
CA ARG A 189 1.55 -0.72 7.40
C ARG A 189 3.03 -0.59 7.13
N ASN A 190 3.68 -1.72 6.84
CA ASN A 190 5.06 -1.74 6.38
C ASN A 190 5.06 -1.72 4.86
N TRP A 191 5.70 -0.71 4.27
CA TRP A 191 5.92 -0.67 2.83
C TRP A 191 7.23 -1.37 2.48
N CYS A 192 7.41 -1.77 1.21
CA CYS A 192 8.68 -2.30 0.76
C CYS A 192 9.82 -1.37 1.20
N PRO A 193 10.95 -1.93 1.70
CA PRO A 193 12.07 -1.12 2.18
C PRO A 193 12.49 -0.15 1.08
N LYS A 194 12.37 1.14 1.40
CA LYS A 194 12.46 2.24 0.44
C LYS A 194 13.80 2.23 -0.26
N GLU A 195 13.82 1.85 -1.54
CA GLU A 195 14.46 2.78 -2.48
C GLU A 195 13.67 4.09 -2.36
N GLN A 196 14.35 5.22 -2.23
CA GLN A 196 13.74 6.52 -1.93
C GLN A 196 12.82 6.96 -3.09
N PHE A 197 11.62 6.39 -3.16
CA PHE A 197 10.65 6.77 -4.16
C PHE A 197 10.10 8.14 -3.83
N SER A 198 10.51 9.11 -4.65
CA SER A 198 9.95 10.45 -4.69
C SER A 198 9.09 10.54 -5.94
N ILE A 199 7.80 10.83 -5.76
CA ILE A 199 6.88 11.04 -6.89
C ILE A 199 7.39 12.19 -7.78
N THR A 200 7.97 13.23 -7.20
CA THR A 200 8.61 14.34 -7.91
C THR A 200 9.76 13.84 -8.79
N ALA A 201 10.63 12.98 -8.25
CA ALA A 201 11.75 12.43 -9.00
C ALA A 201 11.26 11.48 -10.12
N PHE A 202 10.30 10.62 -9.82
CA PHE A 202 9.67 9.74 -10.81
C PHE A 202 9.11 10.53 -11.99
N MET A 203 8.34 11.57 -11.68
CA MET A 203 7.77 12.49 -12.67
C MET A 203 8.84 13.18 -13.49
N ARG A 204 9.79 13.87 -12.86
CA ARG A 204 10.80 14.67 -13.58
C ARG A 204 11.79 13.84 -14.37
N ASN A 205 12.03 12.59 -13.99
CA ASN A 205 12.94 11.69 -14.70
C ASN A 205 12.28 11.06 -15.93
N VAL A 206 10.94 10.91 -15.95
CA VAL A 206 10.20 10.31 -17.06
C VAL A 206 9.60 11.38 -17.98
N LEU A 207 9.00 12.41 -17.41
CA LEU A 207 8.43 13.57 -18.09
C LEU A 207 9.32 14.78 -17.82
N VAL A 208 10.39 14.93 -18.58
CA VAL A 208 11.31 16.05 -18.38
C VAL A 208 10.58 17.35 -18.80
N PRO A 209 10.37 18.31 -17.89
CA PRO A 209 9.66 19.53 -18.21
C PRO A 209 10.45 20.36 -19.23
N ARG A 210 9.72 21.10 -20.06
CA ARG A 210 10.34 22.10 -20.94
C ARG A 210 10.99 23.18 -20.09
N LYS A 211 12.29 23.42 -20.28
CA LYS A 211 12.96 24.55 -19.61
C LYS A 211 12.32 25.85 -20.11
N SER A 212 11.72 26.60 -19.18
CA SER A 212 11.28 27.99 -19.39
C SER A 212 12.48 28.91 -19.54
#